data_AF-A0A7S3MRD1-F1
#
_entry.id   AF-A0A7S3MRD1-F1
#
_cell.length_a   1.000
_cell.length_b   1.000
_cell.length_c   1.000
_cell.angle_alpha   90.00
_cell.angle_beta   90.00
_cell.angle_gamma   90.00
#
_symmetry.space_group_name_H-M   'P 1'
#
loop_
_entity.id
_entity.type
_entity.pdbx_description
1 polymer ?
#
loop_
_entity_poly.entity_id
_entity_poly.type
_entity_poly.pdbx_seq_one_letter_code
_entity_poly.pdbx_strand_id
1 'polypeptide(L)'
;MKLKQEILTRSKEIYMALLKQSREEVFDSSIDYESLEKQTVIERVVRPWVAKKIKEYLGVEEEAMIRLVLNHITNKLSAQALFDKVAPILDDLAESFVLKLWQVVLFEQEKIQ
;
A
#
# COMPACT_ATOMS: atom_id res chain seq x y z
N MET A 1 -8.70 18.93 -21.87
CA MET A 1 -9.77 17.90 -21.79
C MET A 1 -9.25 16.50 -22.12
N LYS A 2 -8.51 16.30 -23.23
CA LYS A 2 -7.96 14.98 -23.63
C LYS A 2 -6.94 14.38 -22.64
N LEU A 3 -5.89 15.13 -22.26
CA LEU A 3 -4.85 14.66 -21.32
C LEU A 3 -5.41 14.18 -19.97
N LYS A 4 -6.37 14.90 -19.38
CA LYS A 4 -7.00 14.50 -18.11
C LYS A 4 -7.77 13.17 -18.24
N GLN A 5 -8.40 12.94 -19.39
CA GLN A 5 -9.14 11.70 -19.65
C GLN A 5 -8.19 10.52 -19.85
N GLU A 6 -7.07 10.73 -20.54
CA GLU A 6 -6.03 9.72 -20.74
C GLU A 6 -5.40 9.29 -19.41
N ILE A 7 -5.02 10.24 -18.55
CA ILE A 7 -4.47 9.95 -17.21
C ILE A 7 -5.47 9.15 -16.37
N LEU A 8 -6.75 9.53 -16.39
CA LEU A 8 -7.80 8.83 -15.65
C LEU A 8 -8.01 7.41 -16.18
N THR A 9 -7.95 7.23 -17.50
CA THR A 9 -8.13 5.92 -18.14
C THR A 9 -6.97 5.00 -17.77
N ARG A 10 -5.73 5.46 -17.91
CA ARG A 10 -4.52 4.72 -17.52
C ARG A 10 -4.56 4.34 -16.03
N SER A 11 -4.91 5.28 -15.16
CA SER A 11 -5.03 5.01 -13.72
C SER A 11 -6.07 3.92 -13.43
N LYS A 12 -7.21 3.93 -14.13
CA LYS A 12 -8.23 2.88 -13.98
C LYS A 12 -7.71 1.53 -14.45
N GLU A 13 -7.00 1.47 -15.57
CA GLU A 13 -6.46 0.22 -16.12
C GLU A 13 -5.47 -0.42 -15.14
N ILE A 14 -4.52 0.36 -14.59
CA ILE A 14 -3.57 -0.12 -13.57
C ILE A 14 -4.32 -0.68 -12.37
N TYR A 15 -5.28 0.07 -11.83
CA TYR A 15 -6.05 -0.35 -10.67
C TYR A 15 -6.85 -1.64 -10.93
N MET A 16 -7.51 -1.74 -12.09
CA MET A 16 -8.28 -2.93 -12.47
C MET A 16 -7.39 -4.15 -12.73
N ALA A 17 -6.13 -3.96 -13.16
CA ALA A 17 -5.17 -5.04 -13.28
C ALA A 17 -4.74 -5.56 -11.90
N LEU A 18 -4.43 -4.67 -10.96
CA LEU A 18 -4.05 -5.04 -9.58
C LEU A 18 -5.16 -5.79 -8.83
N LEU A 19 -6.44 -5.43 -9.06
CA LEU A 19 -7.57 -6.11 -8.43
C LEU A 19 -7.81 -7.55 -8.93
N LYS A 20 -7.24 -7.92 -10.08
CA LYS A 20 -7.36 -9.27 -10.64
C LYS A 20 -6.28 -10.22 -10.15
N GLN A 21 -5.23 -9.68 -9.52
CA GLN A 21 -4.13 -10.49 -9.02
C GLN A 21 -4.54 -11.22 -7.75
N SER A 22 -4.01 -12.43 -7.59
CA SER A 22 -4.05 -13.19 -6.35
C SER A 22 -3.25 -12.50 -5.26
N ARG A 23 -3.48 -12.91 -4.01
CA ARG A 23 -2.72 -12.44 -2.86
C ARG A 23 -1.23 -12.70 -3.04
N GLU A 24 -0.88 -13.90 -3.49
CA GLU A 24 0.50 -14.35 -3.68
C GLU A 24 1.21 -13.50 -4.73
N GLU A 25 0.57 -13.25 -5.88
CA GLU A 25 1.12 -12.37 -6.92
C GLU A 25 1.39 -10.95 -6.40
N VAL A 26 0.49 -10.39 -5.60
CA VAL A 26 0.69 -9.07 -4.99
C VAL A 26 1.80 -9.09 -3.95
N PHE A 27 1.88 -10.15 -3.13
CA PHE A 27 2.86 -10.27 -2.05
C PHE A 27 4.28 -10.48 -2.59
N ASP A 28 4.42 -11.19 -3.71
CA ASP A 28 5.70 -11.51 -4.35
C ASP A 28 6.14 -10.45 -5.38
N SER A 29 5.32 -9.43 -5.62
CA SER A 29 5.63 -8.35 -6.55
C SER A 29 6.87 -7.56 -6.14
N SER A 30 7.73 -7.27 -7.12
CA SER A 30 8.93 -6.46 -6.91
C SER A 30 8.59 -4.98 -6.73
N ILE A 31 9.13 -4.37 -5.68
CA ILE A 31 8.96 -2.94 -5.38
C ILE A 31 10.28 -2.21 -5.67
N ASP A 32 10.23 -1.21 -6.53
CA ASP A 32 11.28 -0.22 -6.76
C ASP A 32 11.22 0.87 -5.68
N TYR A 33 11.82 0.55 -4.53
CA TYR A 33 11.89 1.47 -3.39
C TYR A 33 12.63 2.77 -3.71
N GLU A 34 13.59 2.75 -4.65
CA GLU A 34 14.37 3.95 -4.99
C GLU A 34 13.47 4.98 -5.68
N SER A 35 12.65 4.55 -6.65
CA SER A 35 11.69 5.43 -7.33
C SER A 35 10.62 5.97 -6.37
N LEU A 36 10.12 5.13 -5.46
CA LEU A 36 9.14 5.55 -4.45
C LEU A 36 9.70 6.60 -3.48
N GLU A 37 10.95 6.45 -3.06
CA GLU A 37 11.64 7.40 -2.18
C GLU A 37 11.87 8.74 -2.89
N LYS A 38 12.39 8.72 -4.13
CA LYS A 38 12.60 9.92 -4.95
C LYS A 38 11.31 10.75 -5.11
N GLN A 39 10.17 10.06 -5.22
CA GLN A 39 8.86 10.70 -5.39
C GLN A 39 8.12 10.96 -4.08
N THR A 40 8.75 10.67 -2.94
CA THR A 40 8.19 10.84 -1.57
C THR A 40 6.85 10.12 -1.37
N VAL A 41 6.65 8.97 -2.04
CA VAL A 41 5.38 8.23 -2.04
C VAL A 41 5.01 7.77 -0.63
N ILE A 42 6.00 7.36 0.16
CA ILE A 42 5.78 6.88 1.53
C ILE A 42 5.10 7.97 2.38
N GLU A 43 5.64 9.19 2.36
CA GLU A 43 5.08 10.30 3.15
C GLU A 43 3.78 10.86 2.57
N ARG A 44 3.68 10.95 1.23
CA ARG A 44 2.54 11.62 0.57
C ARG A 44 1.31 10.73 0.41
N VAL A 45 1.50 9.41 0.29
CA VAL A 45 0.43 8.46 -0.05
C VAL A 45 0.28 7.40 1.02
N VAL A 46 1.37 6.69 1.34
CA VAL A 46 1.30 5.54 2.25
C VAL A 46 0.94 5.96 3.66
N ARG A 47 1.62 6.95 4.24
CA ARG A 47 1.36 7.43 5.61
C ARG A 47 -0.09 7.90 5.80
N PRO A 48 -0.67 8.78 4.96
CA PRO A 48 -2.07 9.17 5.09
C PRO A 48 -3.04 7.99 4.94
N TRP A 49 -2.75 7.05 4.03
CA TRP A 49 -3.60 5.87 3.83
C TRP A 49 -3.59 4.95 5.05
N VAL A 50 -2.41 4.65 5.59
CA VAL A 50 -2.24 3.83 6.78
C VAL A 50 -2.91 4.49 7.98
N ALA A 51 -2.68 5.79 8.22
CA ALA A 51 -3.30 6.51 9.33
C ALA A 51 -4.84 6.46 9.27
N LYS A 52 -5.40 6.68 8.08
CA LYS A 52 -6.84 6.54 7.85
C LYS A 52 -7.33 5.12 8.16
N LYS A 53 -6.64 4.08 7.70
CA LYS A 53 -7.05 2.69 7.89
C LYS A 53 -6.94 2.24 9.34
N ILE A 54 -5.86 2.60 10.03
CA ILE A 54 -5.70 2.31 11.46
C ILE A 54 -6.81 2.99 12.27
N LYS A 55 -7.14 4.25 11.97
CA LYS A 55 -8.27 4.94 12.61
C LYS A 55 -9.62 4.29 12.32
N GLU A 56 -9.86 3.83 11.09
CA GLU A 56 -11.07 3.10 10.72
C GLU A 56 -11.21 1.77 11.49
N TYR A 57 -10.10 1.06 11.73
CA TYR A 57 -10.12 -0.25 12.39
C TYR A 57 -10.15 -0.15 13.91
N LEU A 58 -9.41 0.79 14.50
CA LEU A 58 -9.25 0.90 15.95
C LEU A 58 -10.12 2.00 16.57
N GLY A 59 -10.79 2.82 15.76
CA GLY A 59 -11.54 4.00 16.20
C GLY A 59 -10.65 5.19 16.59
N VAL A 60 -9.34 4.98 16.71
CA VAL A 60 -8.34 5.98 17.09
C VAL A 60 -7.14 5.93 16.17
N GLU A 61 -6.47 7.06 16.02
CA GLU A 61 -5.20 7.13 15.31
C GLU A 61 -4.09 6.59 16.23
N GLU A 62 -3.77 5.31 16.08
CA GLU A 62 -2.71 4.65 16.85
C GLU A 62 -1.35 4.87 16.17
N GLU A 63 -0.65 5.91 16.62
CA GLU A 63 0.64 6.33 16.08
C GLU A 63 1.73 5.24 16.15
N ALA A 64 1.69 4.35 17.15
CA ALA A 64 2.63 3.23 17.20
C ALA A 64 2.42 2.23 16.05
N MET A 65 1.16 1.94 15.70
CA MET A 65 0.80 1.07 14.58
C MET A 65 1.16 1.70 13.24
N ILE A 66 0.92 3.00 13.08
CA ILE A 66 1.30 3.73 11.86
C ILE A 66 2.82 3.66 11.67
N ARG A 67 3.60 3.98 12.72
CA ARG A 67 5.06 3.89 12.67
C ARG A 67 5.56 2.48 12.39
N LEU A 68 4.93 1.45 12.98
CA LEU A 68 5.29 0.05 12.73
C LEU A 68 5.19 -0.28 11.24
N VAL A 69 4.04 0.05 10.62
CA VAL A 69 3.79 -0.22 9.20
C VAL A 69 4.74 0.58 8.29
N LEU A 70 4.94 1.87 8.57
CA LEU A 70 5.85 2.71 7.78
C LEU A 70 7.29 2.22 7.87
N ASN A 71 7.77 1.90 9.07
CA ASN A 71 9.10 1.34 9.27
C ASN A 71 9.26 0.00 8.55
N HIS A 72 8.20 -0.81 8.47
CA HIS A 72 8.25 -2.09 7.76
C HIS A 72 8.52 -1.88 6.26
N ILE A 73 7.84 -0.90 5.65
CA ILE A 73 8.00 -0.58 4.23
C ILE A 73 9.36 0.07 3.96
N THR A 74 9.79 1.03 4.79
CA THR A 74 11.09 1.71 4.58
C THR A 74 12.28 0.79 4.78
N ASN A 75 12.15 -0.22 5.65
CA ASN A 75 13.15 -1.30 5.80
C ASN A 75 13.03 -2.40 4.73
N LYS A 76 12.17 -2.22 3.72
CA LYS A 76 12.04 -3.11 2.56
C LYS A 76 11.72 -4.56 2.95
N LEU A 77 10.93 -4.73 4.00
CA LEU A 77 10.51 -6.05 4.50
C LEU A 77 9.29 -6.55 3.70
N SER A 78 9.12 -7.88 3.63
CA SER A 78 8.09 -8.50 2.79
C SER A 78 6.66 -8.28 3.30
N ALA A 79 5.69 -8.42 2.40
CA ALA A 79 4.26 -8.37 2.71
C ALA A 79 3.87 -9.39 3.78
N GLN A 80 4.34 -10.64 3.62
CA GLN A 80 4.08 -11.71 4.58
C GLN A 80 4.61 -11.35 5.98
N ALA A 81 5.81 -10.79 6.07
CA ALA A 81 6.36 -10.37 7.36
C ALA A 81 5.56 -9.23 8.00
N LEU A 82 4.87 -8.38 7.22
CA LEU A 82 3.97 -7.37 7.78
C LEU A 82 2.70 -8.03 8.28
N PHE A 83 2.11 -8.93 7.47
CA PHE A 83 0.92 -9.68 7.84
C PHE A 83 1.12 -10.39 9.18
N ASP A 84 2.22 -11.12 9.35
CA ASP A 84 2.52 -11.85 10.58
C ASP A 84 2.61 -10.93 11.82
N LYS A 85 3.02 -9.66 11.63
CA LYS A 85 3.10 -8.67 12.72
C LYS A 85 1.75 -8.05 13.08
N VAL A 86 0.90 -7.81 12.09
CA VAL A 86 -0.38 -7.09 12.29
C VAL A 86 -1.56 -8.03 12.50
N ALA A 87 -1.45 -9.30 12.09
CA ALA A 87 -2.49 -10.32 12.28
C ALA A 87 -2.91 -10.49 13.74
N PRO A 88 -2.00 -10.56 14.73
CA PRO A 88 -2.40 -10.66 16.14
C PRO A 88 -3.11 -9.41 16.71
N ILE A 89 -3.15 -8.31 15.96
CA ILE A 89 -3.68 -7.02 16.40
C ILE A 89 -4.98 -6.68 15.65
N LEU A 90 -5.03 -7.00 14.36
CA LEU A 90 -6.14 -6.68 13.47
C LEU A 90 -7.05 -7.87 13.15
N ASP A 91 -6.69 -9.07 13.61
CA ASP A 91 -7.41 -10.32 13.39
C ASP A 91 -7.80 -10.49 11.90
N ASP A 92 -9.10 -10.72 11.62
CA ASP A 92 -9.66 -10.95 10.28
C ASP A 92 -9.45 -9.78 9.31
N LEU A 93 -9.10 -8.58 9.80
CA LEU A 93 -8.86 -7.40 8.96
C LEU A 93 -7.45 -7.37 8.38
N ALA A 94 -6.50 -8.11 8.98
CA ALA A 94 -5.07 -8.02 8.68
C ALA A 94 -4.73 -8.34 7.23
N GLU A 95 -5.29 -9.42 6.68
CA GLU A 95 -5.00 -9.84 5.31
C GLU A 95 -5.45 -8.76 4.31
N SER A 96 -6.69 -8.30 4.47
CA SER A 96 -7.26 -7.26 3.61
C SER A 96 -6.51 -5.93 3.72
N PHE A 97 -5.96 -5.62 4.91
CA PHE A 97 -5.16 -4.43 5.14
C PHE A 97 -3.83 -4.51 4.40
N VAL A 98 -3.06 -5.59 4.58
CA VAL A 98 -1.75 -5.76 3.95
C VAL A 98 -1.87 -5.88 2.44
N LEU A 99 -2.85 -6.63 1.94
CA LEU A 99 -3.10 -6.77 0.50
C LEU A 99 -3.38 -5.40 -0.14
N LYS A 100 -4.29 -4.61 0.44
CA LYS A 100 -4.61 -3.28 -0.09
C LYS A 100 -3.43 -2.31 0.04
N LEU A 101 -2.65 -2.41 1.11
CA LEU A 101 -1.45 -1.59 1.29
C LEU A 101 -0.42 -1.85 0.19
N TRP A 102 -0.15 -3.12 -0.11
CA TRP A 102 0.75 -3.50 -1.21
C TRP A 102 0.20 -3.04 -2.57
N GLN A 103 -1.11 -3.19 -2.81
CA GLN A 103 -1.73 -2.66 -4.03
C GLN A 103 -1.59 -1.13 -4.15
N VAL A 104 -1.66 -0.37 -3.05
CA VAL A 104 -1.41 1.08 -3.06
C VAL A 104 0.03 1.39 -3.46
N VAL A 105 1.00 0.66 -2.91
CA VAL A 105 2.42 0.83 -3.23
C VAL A 105 2.71 0.51 -4.70
N LEU A 106 2.23 -0.63 -5.18
CA LEU A 106 2.39 -1.05 -6.58
C LEU A 106 1.68 -0.09 -7.54
N PHE A 107 0.48 0.37 -7.18
CA PHE A 107 -0.24 1.37 -7.98
C PHE A 107 0.54 2.66 -8.14
N GLU A 108 1.16 3.17 -7.08
CA GLU A 108 1.99 4.37 -7.15
C GLU A 108 3.28 4.14 -7.94
N GLN A 109 3.88 2.95 -7.85
CA GLN A 109 5.02 2.56 -8.68
C GLN A 109 4.68 2.58 -10.18
N GLU A 110 3.58 1.94 -10.59
CA GLU A 110 3.14 1.87 -12.00
C GLU A 110 2.79 3.24 -12.59
N LYS A 111 2.49 4.23 -11.73
CA LYS A 111 2.28 5.63 -12.13
C LYS A 111 3.56 6.41 -12.36
N ILE A 112 4.66 6.01 -11.73
CA ILE A 112 5.97 6.66 -11.87
C ILE A 112 6.64 6.23 -13.18
N GLN A 113 6.38 4.99 -13.61
CA GLN A 113 6.81 4.44 -14.90
C GLN A 113 6.07 5.11 -16.08
#